data_AF-A0A9E2JFC5-F1
#
_entry.id   AF-A0A9E2JFC5-F1
#
_cell.length_a   1.000
_cell.length_b   1.000
_cell.length_c   1.000
_cell.angle_alpha   90.00
_cell.angle_beta   90.00
_cell.angle_gamma   90.00
#
_symmetry.space_group_name_H-M   'P 1'
#
loop_
_entity.id
_entity.type
_entity.pdbx_description
1 polymer ?
#
loop_
_entity_poly.entity_id
_entity_poly.type
_entity_poly.pdbx_seq_one_letter_code
_entity_poly.pdbx_strand_id
1 'polypeptide(L)' 'MSWESSIEYYRLINKGIKARLGGFHSARLLMYSVDFHEVEALMTRDRWPEAAEVLIDAARRLESGGAAAPPLPFRLNP' A
#
# COMPACT_ATOMS: atom_id res chain seq x y z
N MET A 1 -0.19 -5.34 -9.42
CA MET A 1 -0.97 -4.43 -8.56
C MET A 1 -1.95 -3.69 -9.43
N SER A 2 -3.11 -4.26 -9.76
CA SER A 2 -4.10 -3.49 -10.52
C SER A 2 -5.02 -2.73 -9.56
N TRP A 3 -5.45 -1.54 -9.98
CA TRP A 3 -6.28 -0.64 -9.17
C TRP A 3 -7.63 -1.28 -8.77
N GLU A 4 -8.11 -2.25 -9.55
CA GLU A 4 -9.32 -3.03 -9.26
C GLU A 4 -9.20 -3.76 -7.92
N SER A 5 -8.03 -4.34 -7.62
CA SER A 5 -7.80 -5.00 -6.33
C SER A 5 -7.74 -3.99 -5.18
N SER A 6 -7.19 -2.79 -5.42
CA SER A 6 -7.07 -1.74 -4.41
C SER A 6 -8.44 -1.23 -3.93
N ILE A 7 -9.45 -1.20 -4.81
CA ILE A 7 -10.83 -0.87 -4.43
C ILE A 7 -11.35 -1.84 -3.38
N GLU A 8 -11.10 -3.13 -3.56
CA GLU A 8 -11.57 -4.16 -2.63
C GLU A 8 -10.89 -4.03 -1.26
N TYR A 9 -9.60 -3.72 -1.22
CA TYR A 9 -8.90 -3.43 0.05
C TYR A 9 -9.51 -2.22 0.77
N TYR A 10 -9.69 -1.10 0.08
CA TYR A 10 -10.31 0.09 0.67
C TYR A 10 -11.70 -0.22 1.22
N ARG A 11 -12.51 -0.95 0.44
CA ARG A 11 -13.88 -1.33 0.81
C ARG A 11 -13.90 -2.23 2.04
N LEU A 12 -13.06 -3.27 2.08
CA LEU A 12 -13.02 -4.23 3.18
C LEU A 12 -12.51 -3.60 4.47
N ILE A 13 -11.46 -2.77 4.40
CA ILE A 13 -10.91 -2.08 5.58
C ILE A 13 -11.98 -1.16 6.20
N ASN A 14 -12.65 -0.34 5.38
CA ASN A 14 -13.71 0.54 5.88
C ASN A 14 -14.91 -0.22 6.44
N LYS A 15 -15.32 -1.32 5.78
CA LYS A 15 -16.37 -2.19 6.33
C LYS A 15 -15.98 -2.78 7.68
N GLY A 16 -14.72 -3.20 7.85
CA GLY A 16 -14.21 -3.72 9.12
C GLY A 16 -14.26 -2.68 10.25
N ILE A 17 -13.81 -1.44 9.99
CA ILE A 17 -13.88 -0.35 10.98
C ILE A 17 -15.33 -0.01 11.33
N LYS A 18 -16.21 0.11 10.33
CA LYS A 18 -17.64 0.35 10.57
C LYS A 18 -18.29 -0.77 11.39
N ALA A 19 -17.95 -2.02 11.11
CA ALA A 19 -18.47 -3.16 11.87
C ALA A 19 -18.01 -3.15 13.33
N ARG A 20 -16.77 -2.70 13.60
CA ARG A 20 -16.21 -2.66 14.96
C ARG A 20 -16.65 -1.45 15.78
N LEU A 21 -16.79 -0.28 15.14
CA LEU A 21 -17.04 1.00 15.84
C LEU A 21 -18.47 1.53 15.65
N GLY A 22 -19.22 1.02 14.67
CA GLY A 22 -20.61 1.41 14.41
C GLY A 22 -20.75 2.81 13.77
N GLY A 23 -22.01 3.28 13.69
CA GLY A 23 -22.35 4.62 13.21
C GLY A 23 -21.77 4.96 11.84
N PHE A 24 -21.12 6.13 11.77
CA PHE A 24 -20.47 6.67 10.57
C PHE A 24 -18.94 6.54 10.61
N HIS A 25 -18.40 5.64 11.46
CA HIS A 25 -16.95 5.43 11.51
C HIS A 25 -16.40 4.81 10.21
N SER A 26 -15.27 5.34 9.77
CA SER A 26 -14.48 4.90 8.63
C SER A 26 -13.01 4.79 9.01
N ALA A 27 -12.23 4.09 8.20
CA ALA A 27 -10.80 3.95 8.43
C ALA A 27 -10.06 5.23 8.03
N ARG A 28 -9.09 5.66 8.84
CA ARG A 28 -8.12 6.68 8.43
C ARG A 28 -7.05 5.99 7.59
N LEU A 29 -6.96 6.35 6.32
CA LEU A 29 -6.13 5.65 5.34
C LEU A 29 -5.45 6.66 4.42
N LEU A 30 -4.19 6.38 4.10
CA LEU A 30 -3.50 6.96 2.95
C LEU A 30 -3.24 5.83 1.95
N MET A 31 -3.47 6.10 0.67
CA MET A 31 -3.27 5.12 -0.41
C MET A 31 -2.45 5.77 -1.52
N TYR A 32 -1.34 5.13 -1.87
CA TYR A 32 -0.52 5.52 -3.02
C TYR A 32 -0.76 4.52 -4.14
N SER A 33 -1.34 4.98 -5.24
CA SER A 33 -1.58 4.14 -6.42
C SER A 33 -0.43 4.36 -7.40
N VAL A 34 0.39 3.33 -7.59
CA VAL A 34 1.49 3.34 -8.56
C VAL A 34 0.96 3.01 -9.95
N ASP A 35 1.62 3.50 -10.99
CA ASP A 35 1.44 2.94 -12.33
C ASP A 35 2.08 1.54 -12.35
N PHE A 36 1.25 0.51 -12.42
CA PHE A 36 1.74 -0.85 -12.40
C PHE A 36 2.46 -1.24 -13.69
N HIS A 37 2.22 -0.55 -14.80
CA HIS A 37 2.93 -0.83 -16.04
C HIS A 37 4.43 -0.61 -15.89
N GLU A 38 4.84 0.46 -15.21
CA GLU A 38 6.26 0.76 -14.96
C GLU A 38 6.92 -0.30 -14.07
N VAL A 39 6.22 -0.71 -13.00
CA VAL A 39 6.72 -1.71 -12.05
C VAL A 39 6.84 -3.08 -12.70
N GLU A 40 5.81 -3.50 -13.45
CA GLU A 40 5.79 -4.77 -14.17
C GLU A 40 6.91 -4.85 -15.22
N ALA A 41 7.16 -3.76 -15.95
CA ALA A 41 8.24 -3.68 -16.93
C ALA A 41 9.65 -3.81 -16.31
N LEU A 42 9.84 -3.39 -15.05
CA LEU A 42 11.10 -3.60 -14.32
C LEU A 42 11.23 -5.05 -13.85
N MET A 43 10.19 -5.60 -13.23
CA MET A 43 10.17 -6.99 -12.75
C MET A 43 10.42 -7.99 -13.88
N THR A 44 9.76 -7.81 -15.04
CA THR A 44 9.90 -8.69 -16.21
C THR A 44 11.29 -8.64 -16.84
N ARG A 45 12.07 -7.58 -16.56
CA ARG A 45 13.48 -7.44 -16.99
C ARG A 45 14.48 -7.87 -15.90
N ASP A 46 14.02 -8.56 -14.86
CA ASP A 46 14.79 -8.92 -13.67
C ASP A 46 15.43 -7.73 -12.93
N ARG A 47 14.87 -6.53 -13.12
CA ARG A 47 15.29 -5.27 -12.46
C ARG A 47 14.59 -5.09 -11.12
N TRP A 48 14.72 -6.10 -10.27
CA TRP A 48 14.08 -6.16 -8.96
C TRP A 48 14.49 -5.03 -8.01
N PRO A 49 15.78 -4.62 -7.94
CA PRO A 49 16.17 -3.47 -7.12
C PRO A 49 15.46 -2.19 -7.54
N GLU A 50 15.33 -1.92 -8.83
CA GLU A 50 14.67 -0.70 -9.30
C GLU A 50 13.15 -0.74 -9.10
N ALA A 51 12.53 -1.91 -9.26
CA ALA A 51 11.12 -2.10 -8.91
C ALA A 51 10.90 -1.84 -7.39
N ALA A 52 11.83 -2.27 -6.54
CA ALA A 52 11.78 -2.01 -5.11
C ALA A 52 11.90 -0.52 -4.79
N GLU A 53 12.77 0.23 -5.47
CA GLU A 53 12.91 1.68 -5.26
C GLU A 53 11.60 2.44 -5.53
N VAL A 54 10.82 2.04 -6.54
CA VAL A 54 9.49 2.64 -6.81
C VAL A 54 8.56 2.45 -5.61
N LEU A 55 8.54 1.25 -5.02
CA LEU A 55 7.69 0.93 -3.87
C LEU A 55 8.19 1.59 -2.59
N ILE A 56 9.51 1.69 -2.41
CA ILE A 56 10.14 2.37 -1.28
C ILE A 56 9.83 3.87 -1.31
N ASP A 57 9.90 4.52 -2.48
CA ASP A 57 9.52 5.93 -2.61
C ASP A 57 8.05 6.15 -2.26
N ALA A 58 7.15 5.30 -2.78
CA ALA A 58 5.73 5.35 -2.43
C ALA A 58 5.51 5.19 -0.91
N ALA A 59 6.21 4.25 -0.27
CA ALA A 59 6.14 4.05 1.18
C ALA A 59 6.64 5.27 1.96
N ARG A 60 7.76 5.87 1.57
CA ARG A 60 8.31 7.08 2.19
C ARG A 60 7.35 8.26 2.07
N ARG A 61 6.69 8.43 0.92
CA ARG A 61 5.67 9.48 0.73
C ARG A 61 4.48 9.26 1.67
N LEU A 62 4.00 8.02 1.79
CA LEU A 62 2.93 7.69 2.72
C LEU A 62 3.33 7.98 4.17
N GLU A 63 4.52 7.56 4.59
CA GLU A 63 5.07 7.84 5.93
C GLU A 63 5.14 9.36 6.18
N SER A 64 5.68 10.12 5.22
CA SER A 64 5.74 11.59 5.32
C SER A 64 4.36 12.25 5.37
N GLY A 65 3.34 11.62 4.78
CA GLY A 65 1.94 12.02 4.86
C GLY A 65 1.26 11.66 6.19
N GLY A 66 1.97 11.01 7.11
CA GLY A 66 1.46 10.60 8.41
C GLY A 66 0.88 9.18 8.43
N ALA A 67 1.13 8.36 7.41
CA ALA A 67 0.79 6.94 7.49
C ALA A 67 1.72 6.25 8.49
N ALA A 68 1.14 5.57 9.47
CA ALA A 68 1.89 4.72 10.38
C ALA A 68 1.60 3.26 10.02
N ALA A 69 2.63 2.50 9.63
CA ALA A 69 2.52 1.06 9.54
C ALA A 69 2.68 0.45 10.94
N PRO A 70 1.87 -0.55 11.34
CA PRO A 70 2.25 -1.41 12.44
C PRO A 70 3.61 -2.06 12.11
N PRO A 71 4.50 -2.25 13.10
CA PRO A 71 5.83 -2.82 12.84
C PRO A 71 5.70 -4.15 12.10
N LEU A 72 6.42 -4.30 11.00
CA LEU A 72 6.46 -5.55 10.25
C LEU A 72 7.05 -6.63 11.18
N PRO A 73 6.42 -7.81 11.28
CA PRO A 73 6.89 -8.89 12.16
C PRO A 73 8.25 -9.47 11.72
N PHE A 74 8.78 -9.08 10.56
CA PHE A 74 10.06 -9.54 10.04
C PHE A 74 10.89 -8.35 9.56
N ARG A 75 12.12 -8.23 10.06
CA ARG A 75 13.13 -7.37 9.46
C ARG A 75 13.53 -8.00 8.13
N LEU A 76 13.34 -7.27 7.03
CA LEU A 76 13.98 -7.61 5.76
C LEU A 76 15.49 -7.44 5.99
N ASN A 77 16.22 -8.56 6.00
CA ASN A 77 17.68 -8.52 6.07
C ASN A 77 18.21 -7.98 4.73
N PRO A 78 19.26 -7.15 4.75
CA PRO A 78 19.90 -6.61 3.56
C PRO A 78 20.55 -7.68 2.69
#